data_AF-A0A2U1MAB1-F1
#
_entry.id   AF-A0A2U1MAB1-F1
#
_cell.length_a   1.000
_cell.length_b   1.000
_cell.length_c   1.000
_cell.angle_alpha   90.00
_cell.angle_beta   90.00
_cell.angle_gamma   90.00
#
_symmetry.space_group_name_H-M   'P 1'
#
loop_
_entity.id
_entity.type
_entity.pdbx_description
1 polymer ?
#
loop_
_entity_poly.entity_id
_entity_poly.type
_entity_poly.pdbx_seq_one_letter_code
_entity_poly.pdbx_strand_id
1 'polypeptide(L)'
;MGSLFQTTLIFFTLHPSNIKPLYKKMKLMKLEALLRVCATLLILTTACLIRFDTQTSLIFPSFSRTASFKDLNALVVLVYMDIAAAGYNMIQLIIRGLLSSHINPDIEGSYKHLAWLSFLFDQGVVYMLFATNTASLTASLFAITGEHHLFWIKLCNKFSRFCAQIGGALLCGYAAFILMAMVSFLSAYGLFRHYSPKRFLLLK
;
A
#
# COMPACT_ATOMS: atom_id res chain seq x y z
N MET A 1 -22.70 17.83 -31.95
CA MET A 1 -23.93 17.00 -31.85
C MET A 1 -23.68 15.52 -31.55
N GLY A 2 -22.45 14.99 -31.61
CA GLY A 2 -22.18 13.55 -31.33
C GLY A 2 -22.07 13.13 -29.86
N SER A 3 -21.83 14.05 -28.92
CA SER A 3 -21.61 13.71 -27.49
C SER A 3 -22.90 13.43 -26.71
N LEU A 4 -24.03 14.02 -27.10
CA LEU A 4 -25.33 13.79 -26.44
C LEU A 4 -25.96 12.44 -26.83
N PHE A 5 -25.68 11.94 -28.03
CA PHE A 5 -26.21 10.66 -28.51
C PHE A 5 -25.54 9.46 -27.83
N GLN A 6 -24.23 9.54 -27.56
CA GLN A 6 -23.48 8.50 -26.84
C GLN A 6 -23.96 8.33 -25.39
N THR A 7 -24.23 9.45 -24.69
CA THR A 7 -24.70 9.43 -23.29
C THR A 7 -26.14 8.89 -23.18
N THR A 8 -26.95 9.10 -24.22
CA THR A 8 -28.35 8.64 -24.26
C THR A 8 -28.45 7.13 -24.55
N LEU A 9 -27.54 6.58 -25.38
CA LEU A 9 -27.44 5.14 -25.64
C LEU A 9 -26.97 4.31 -24.44
N ILE A 10 -26.12 4.89 -23.58
CA ILE A 10 -25.75 4.27 -22.29
C ILE A 10 -26.99 4.15 -21.39
N PHE A 11 -27.83 5.18 -21.34
CA PHE A 11 -29.04 5.18 -20.52
C PHE A 11 -30.11 4.17 -20.98
N PHE A 12 -30.23 3.93 -22.29
CA PHE A 12 -31.26 3.04 -22.85
C PHE A 12 -30.95 1.54 -22.74
N THR A 13 -29.70 1.15 -22.50
CA THR A 13 -29.31 -0.26 -22.30
C THR A 13 -29.33 -0.71 -20.84
N LEU A 14 -29.55 0.21 -19.89
CA LEU A 14 -29.65 -0.06 -18.46
C LEU A 14 -31.07 -0.56 -18.08
N HIS A 15 -31.31 -1.84 -18.30
CA HIS A 15 -32.47 -2.53 -17.72
C HIS A 15 -32.44 -2.35 -16.17
N PRO A 16 -33.56 -1.97 -15.51
CA PRO A 16 -33.61 -1.68 -14.07
C PRO A 16 -33.13 -2.81 -13.13
N SER A 17 -33.02 -4.05 -13.62
CA SER A 17 -32.50 -5.21 -12.88
C SER A 17 -30.96 -5.20 -12.72
N ASN A 18 -30.21 -4.48 -13.57
CA ASN A 18 -28.74 -4.43 -13.55
C ASN A 18 -28.14 -3.19 -12.87
N ILE A 19 -28.96 -2.20 -12.46
CA ILE A 19 -28.50 -0.94 -11.87
C ILE A 19 -27.89 -1.15 -10.48
N LYS A 20 -28.55 -1.92 -9.61
CA LYS A 20 -28.09 -2.21 -8.24
C LYS A 20 -26.72 -2.90 -8.18
N PRO A 21 -26.44 -3.98 -8.94
CA PRO A 21 -25.13 -4.62 -8.93
C PRO A 21 -24.03 -3.76 -9.55
N LEU A 22 -24.34 -2.96 -10.58
CA LEU A 22 -23.39 -2.02 -11.20
C LEU A 22 -22.97 -0.90 -10.23
N TYR A 23 -23.93 -0.30 -9.53
CA TYR A 23 -23.67 0.73 -8.51
C TYR A 23 -22.76 0.21 -7.39
N LYS A 24 -23.01 -1.01 -6.90
CA LYS A 24 -22.19 -1.65 -5.88
C LYS A 24 -20.75 -1.90 -6.37
N LYS A 25 -20.58 -2.34 -7.63
CA LYS A 25 -19.26 -2.55 -8.24
C LYS A 25 -18.48 -1.24 -8.35
N MET A 26 -19.13 -0.16 -8.81
CA MET A 26 -18.50 1.15 -8.93
C MET A 26 -18.10 1.74 -7.57
N LYS A 27 -18.92 1.57 -6.54
CA LYS A 27 -18.58 1.99 -5.16
C LYS A 27 -17.37 1.23 -4.61
N LEU A 28 -17.28 -0.07 -4.88
CA LEU A 28 -16.15 -0.91 -4.46
C LEU A 28 -14.84 -0.47 -5.13
N MET A 29 -14.87 -0.19 -6.45
CA MET A 29 -13.70 0.29 -7.19
C MET A 29 -13.21 1.65 -6.70
N LYS A 30 -14.14 2.59 -6.41
CA LYS A 30 -13.80 3.89 -5.84
C LYS A 30 -13.20 3.77 -4.43
N LEU A 31 -13.75 2.89 -3.60
CA LEU A 31 -13.24 2.63 -2.26
C LEU A 31 -11.81 2.06 -2.32
N GLU A 32 -11.57 1.04 -3.15
CA GLU A 32 -10.23 0.46 -3.32
C GLU A 32 -9.22 1.50 -3.80
N ALA A 33 -9.58 2.34 -4.77
CA ALA A 33 -8.71 3.41 -5.26
C ALA A 33 -8.39 4.43 -4.16
N LEU A 34 -9.37 4.85 -3.36
CA LEU A 34 -9.17 5.76 -2.23
C LEU A 34 -8.21 5.15 -1.20
N LEU A 35 -8.40 3.87 -0.85
CA LEU A 35 -7.51 3.17 0.08
C LEU A 35 -6.07 3.14 -0.45
N ARG A 36 -5.86 2.85 -1.74
CA ARG A 36 -4.53 2.85 -2.35
C ARG A 36 -3.87 4.23 -2.32
N VAL A 37 -4.63 5.29 -2.58
CA VAL A 37 -4.12 6.67 -2.48
C VAL A 37 -3.71 6.99 -1.05
N CYS A 38 -4.57 6.71 -0.06
CA CYS A 38 -4.25 6.91 1.35
C CYS A 38 -3.02 6.10 1.79
N ALA A 39 -2.93 4.82 1.39
CA ALA A 39 -1.78 3.97 1.68
C ALA A 39 -0.49 4.54 1.07
N THR A 40 -0.55 4.95 -0.20
CA THR A 40 0.60 5.54 -0.91
C THR A 40 1.09 6.81 -0.21
N LEU A 41 0.18 7.69 0.20
CA LEU A 41 0.53 8.89 0.95
C LEU A 41 1.25 8.57 2.25
N LEU A 42 0.74 7.60 3.03
CA LEU A 42 1.38 7.16 4.28
C LEU A 42 2.76 6.51 4.05
N ILE A 43 2.89 5.70 3.00
CA ILE A 43 4.18 5.09 2.60
C ILE A 43 5.19 6.19 2.25
N LEU A 44 4.79 7.17 1.45
CA LEU A 44 5.62 8.33 1.11
C LEU A 44 5.97 9.16 2.34
N THR A 45 5.03 9.40 3.25
CA THR A 45 5.31 10.10 4.51
C THR A 45 6.34 9.34 5.34
N THR A 46 6.21 8.02 5.45
CA THR A 46 7.17 7.15 6.16
C THR A 46 8.57 7.26 5.54
N ALA A 47 8.67 7.06 4.22
CA ALA A 47 9.92 7.15 3.48
C ALA A 47 10.57 8.54 3.58
N CYS A 48 9.77 9.61 3.49
CA CYS A 48 10.25 10.99 3.63
C CYS A 48 10.74 11.29 5.05
N LEU A 49 9.98 10.91 6.08
CA LEU A 49 10.37 11.14 7.47
C LEU A 49 11.70 10.46 7.80
N ILE A 50 11.88 9.21 7.36
CA ILE A 50 13.12 8.46 7.55
C ILE A 50 14.26 9.07 6.72
N ARG A 51 14.03 9.39 5.44
CA ARG A 51 15.06 9.95 4.56
C ARG A 51 15.54 11.32 5.02
N PHE A 52 14.65 12.22 5.40
CA PHE A 52 15.03 13.54 5.90
C PHE A 52 15.86 13.43 7.19
N ASP A 53 15.50 12.49 8.06
CA ASP A 53 16.21 12.22 9.30
C ASP A 53 17.64 11.68 9.07
N THR A 54 17.83 10.84 8.04
CA THR A 54 19.17 10.40 7.62
C THR A 54 20.01 11.55 7.03
N GLN A 55 19.41 12.46 6.26
CA GLN A 55 20.15 13.61 5.71
C GLN A 55 20.53 14.63 6.80
N THR A 56 19.62 14.94 7.72
CA THR A 56 19.90 15.90 8.80
C THR A 56 21.00 15.39 9.72
N SER A 57 21.03 14.08 10.03
CA SER A 57 22.10 13.49 10.84
C SER A 57 23.48 13.48 10.16
N LEU A 58 23.55 13.42 8.82
CA LEU A 58 24.81 13.51 8.08
C LEU A 58 25.39 14.93 8.01
N ILE A 59 24.56 15.97 8.08
CA ILE A 59 24.97 17.38 8.04
C ILE A 59 25.52 17.88 9.39
N PHE A 60 25.26 17.16 10.50
CA PHE A 60 25.86 17.42 11.81
C PHE A 60 26.94 16.37 12.20
N PRO A 61 28.05 16.24 11.42
CA PRO A 61 29.00 15.13 11.60
C PRO A 61 29.88 15.23 12.86
N SER A 62 29.94 16.37 13.55
CA SER A 62 30.88 16.58 14.67
C SER A 62 30.55 15.80 15.96
N PHE A 63 29.35 15.20 16.08
CA PHE A 63 28.90 14.60 17.35
C PHE A 63 28.34 13.16 17.24
N SER A 64 28.34 12.58 16.05
CA SER A 64 27.88 11.21 15.81
C SER A 64 29.07 10.28 15.55
N ARG A 65 29.80 9.92 16.61
CA ARG A 65 30.75 8.80 16.52
C ARG A 65 29.99 7.49 16.73
N THR A 66 29.92 6.69 15.66
CA THR A 66 29.83 5.22 15.72
C THR A 66 28.61 4.62 16.45
N ALA A 67 27.39 5.02 16.09
CA ALA A 67 26.20 4.22 16.40
C ALA A 67 25.71 3.47 15.14
N SER A 68 26.06 2.19 15.06
CA SER A 68 25.33 1.11 14.37
C SER A 68 25.08 1.18 12.87
N PHE A 69 26.01 0.57 12.11
CA PHE A 69 25.82 0.20 10.71
C PHE A 69 24.63 -0.76 10.45
N LYS A 70 24.09 -1.46 11.47
CA LYS A 70 23.00 -2.44 11.28
C LYS A 70 21.61 -1.82 11.34
N ASP A 71 21.36 -0.86 12.22
CA ASP A 71 20.03 -0.24 12.34
C ASP A 71 19.75 0.76 11.22
N LEU A 72 20.79 1.48 10.78
CA LEU A 72 20.76 2.28 9.57
C LEU A 72 20.42 1.41 8.35
N ASN A 73 20.98 0.21 8.26
CA ASN A 73 20.68 -0.70 7.15
C ASN A 73 19.20 -1.14 7.13
N ALA A 74 18.61 -1.46 8.29
CA ALA A 74 17.19 -1.83 8.35
C ALA A 74 16.28 -0.68 7.91
N LEU A 75 16.57 0.55 8.34
CA LEU A 75 15.83 1.76 7.96
C LEU A 75 15.99 2.09 6.45
N VAL A 76 17.19 1.91 5.90
CA VAL A 76 17.46 2.09 4.46
C VAL A 76 16.70 1.05 3.63
N VAL A 77 16.69 -0.21 4.07
CA VAL A 77 15.90 -1.27 3.42
C VAL A 77 14.42 -0.92 3.45
N LEU A 78 13.89 -0.46 4.59
CA LEU A 78 12.50 0.00 4.69
C LEU A 78 12.18 1.08 3.66
N VAL A 79 13.02 2.11 3.51
CA VAL A 79 12.81 3.19 2.52
C VAL A 79 12.81 2.65 1.09
N TYR A 80 13.71 1.74 0.74
CA TYR A 80 13.74 1.15 -0.60
C TYR A 80 12.46 0.36 -0.90
N MET A 81 12.02 -0.42 0.08
CA MET A 81 10.81 -1.22 -0.01
C MET A 81 9.54 -0.35 -0.08
N ASP A 82 9.49 0.76 0.67
CA ASP A 82 8.41 1.75 0.61
C ASP A 82 8.32 2.41 -0.77
N ILE A 83 9.44 2.78 -1.38
CA ILE A 83 9.47 3.35 -2.73
C ILE A 83 8.95 2.35 -3.77
N ALA A 84 9.36 1.09 -3.67
CA ALA A 84 8.87 0.02 -4.56
C ALA A 84 7.35 -0.18 -4.38
N ALA A 85 6.86 -0.19 -3.14
CA ALA A 85 5.43 -0.31 -2.83
C ALA A 85 4.61 0.89 -3.34
N ALA A 86 5.13 2.10 -3.23
CA ALA A 86 4.50 3.30 -3.78
C ALA A 86 4.43 3.26 -5.31
N GLY A 87 5.52 2.84 -5.98
CA GLY A 87 5.56 2.65 -7.42
C GLY A 87 4.53 1.62 -7.90
N TYR A 88 4.42 0.49 -7.21
CA TYR A 88 3.40 -0.52 -7.48
C TYR A 88 1.98 0.05 -7.38
N ASN A 89 1.66 0.76 -6.29
CA ASN A 89 0.33 1.34 -6.10
C ASN A 89 -0.02 2.36 -7.20
N MET A 90 0.95 3.15 -7.65
CA MET A 90 0.77 4.10 -8.75
C MET A 90 0.48 3.38 -10.07
N ILE A 91 1.24 2.33 -10.41
CA ILE A 91 1.00 1.51 -11.60
C ILE A 91 -0.39 0.88 -11.56
N GLN A 92 -0.78 0.33 -10.41
CA GLN A 92 -2.09 -0.31 -10.26
C GLN A 92 -3.26 0.68 -10.40
N LEU A 93 -3.10 1.91 -9.91
CA LEU A 93 -4.07 3.00 -10.12
C LEU A 93 -4.19 3.37 -11.60
N ILE A 94 -3.08 3.47 -12.33
CA ILE A 94 -3.07 3.77 -13.77
C ILE A 94 -3.77 2.66 -14.55
N ILE A 95 -3.38 1.39 -14.33
CA ILE A 95 -3.98 0.24 -15.02
C ILE A 95 -5.49 0.20 -14.80
N ARG A 96 -5.95 0.38 -13.56
CA ARG A 96 -7.39 0.35 -13.23
C ARG A 96 -8.13 1.57 -13.78
N GLY A 97 -7.49 2.74 -13.83
CA GLY A 97 -8.04 3.93 -14.46
C GLY A 97 -8.24 3.77 -15.96
N LEU A 98 -7.21 3.26 -16.67
CA LEU A 98 -7.27 2.99 -18.11
C LEU A 98 -8.33 1.92 -18.44
N LEU A 99 -8.37 0.83 -17.68
CA LEU A 99 -9.34 -0.24 -17.88
C LEU A 99 -10.77 0.20 -17.58
N SER A 100 -10.97 1.12 -16.63
CA SER A 100 -12.29 1.70 -16.36
C SER A 100 -12.77 2.62 -17.48
N SER A 101 -11.87 3.21 -18.26
CA SER A 101 -12.20 4.10 -19.37
C SER A 101 -12.49 3.34 -20.67
N HIS A 102 -11.77 2.25 -20.92
CA HIS A 102 -11.99 1.35 -22.06
C HIS A 102 -12.95 0.20 -21.69
N ILE A 103 -14.25 0.47 -21.69
CA ILE A 103 -15.29 -0.57 -21.56
C ILE A 103 -15.39 -1.34 -22.89
N ASN A 104 -14.40 -2.19 -23.20
CA ASN A 104 -14.53 -3.19 -24.25
C ASN A 104 -14.70 -4.58 -23.62
N PRO A 105 -15.85 -5.26 -23.85
CA PRO A 105 -16.19 -6.51 -23.18
C PRO A 105 -15.44 -7.75 -23.70
N ASP A 106 -14.60 -7.63 -24.73
CA ASP A 106 -13.92 -8.78 -25.37
C ASP A 106 -12.71 -9.36 -24.61
N ILE A 107 -12.35 -8.79 -23.45
CA ILE A 107 -11.11 -9.13 -22.70
C ILE A 107 -11.43 -9.94 -21.42
N GLU A 108 -12.47 -10.79 -21.45
CA GLU A 108 -12.94 -11.51 -20.27
C GLU A 108 -11.90 -12.52 -19.71
N GLY A 109 -11.07 -13.10 -20.59
CA GLY A 109 -9.99 -14.02 -20.21
C GLY A 109 -8.79 -13.33 -19.55
N SER A 110 -8.30 -12.23 -20.13
CA SER A 110 -7.12 -11.52 -19.60
C SER A 110 -7.44 -10.75 -18.31
N TYR A 111 -8.69 -10.30 -18.11
CA TYR A 111 -9.11 -9.69 -16.84
C TYR A 111 -8.97 -10.62 -15.63
N LYS A 112 -9.26 -11.93 -15.78
CA LYS A 112 -9.10 -12.91 -14.70
C LYS A 112 -7.63 -13.10 -14.30
N HIS A 113 -6.73 -13.19 -15.28
CA HIS A 113 -5.29 -13.29 -15.02
C HIS A 113 -4.75 -12.02 -14.37
N LEU A 114 -5.18 -10.85 -14.83
CA LEU A 114 -4.81 -9.56 -14.25
C LEU A 114 -5.30 -9.43 -12.80
N ALA A 115 -6.52 -9.89 -12.49
CA ALA A 115 -7.07 -9.88 -11.14
C ALA A 115 -6.30 -10.81 -10.18
N TRP A 116 -5.92 -12.01 -10.64
CA TRP A 116 -5.04 -12.90 -9.89
C TRP A 116 -3.67 -12.29 -9.64
N LEU A 117 -3.06 -11.69 -10.67
CA LEU A 117 -1.75 -11.07 -10.56
C LEU A 117 -1.79 -9.87 -9.59
N SER A 118 -2.81 -9.00 -9.70
CA SER A 118 -3.03 -7.90 -8.76
C SER A 118 -3.15 -8.41 -7.33
N PHE A 119 -3.94 -9.47 -7.09
CA PHE A 119 -4.11 -10.05 -5.76
C PHE A 119 -2.78 -10.58 -5.19
N LEU A 120 -2.00 -11.31 -5.98
CA LEU A 120 -0.69 -11.83 -5.54
C LEU A 120 0.30 -10.72 -5.21
N PHE A 121 0.38 -9.68 -6.04
CA PHE A 121 1.25 -8.53 -5.76
C PHE A 121 0.76 -7.70 -4.57
N ASP A 122 -0.55 -7.47 -4.44
CA ASP A 122 -1.14 -6.77 -3.29
C ASP A 122 -0.74 -7.47 -1.98
N GLN A 123 -0.87 -8.81 -1.94
CA GLN A 123 -0.50 -9.61 -0.79
C GLN A 123 1.02 -9.63 -0.55
N GLY A 124 1.83 -9.69 -1.61
CA GLY A 124 3.28 -9.55 -1.53
C GLY A 124 3.71 -8.23 -0.90
N VAL A 125 3.12 -7.11 -1.31
CA VAL A 125 3.39 -5.78 -0.75
C VAL A 125 2.99 -5.71 0.72
N VAL A 126 1.87 -6.31 1.12
CA VAL A 126 1.45 -6.37 2.54
C VAL A 126 2.49 -7.08 3.40
N TYR A 127 2.96 -8.26 2.99
CA TYR A 127 3.98 -9.00 3.74
C TYR A 127 5.31 -8.26 3.80
N MET A 128 5.69 -7.65 2.67
CA MET A 128 6.89 -6.85 2.55
C MET A 128 6.89 -5.66 3.51
N LEU A 129 5.81 -4.87 3.51
CA LEU A 129 5.65 -3.74 4.44
C LEU A 129 5.66 -4.21 5.90
N PHE A 130 4.99 -5.31 6.22
CA PHE A 130 5.01 -5.86 7.58
C PHE A 130 6.42 -6.28 8.02
N ALA A 131 7.14 -7.01 7.16
CA ALA A 131 8.48 -7.50 7.45
C ALA A 131 9.48 -6.34 7.65
N THR A 132 9.48 -5.35 6.77
CA THR A 132 10.38 -4.20 6.89
C THR A 132 10.06 -3.33 8.09
N ASN A 133 8.78 -3.01 8.33
CA ASN A 133 8.38 -2.23 9.51
C ASN A 133 8.71 -2.97 10.82
N THR A 134 8.54 -4.29 10.87
CA THR A 134 8.91 -5.10 12.03
C THR A 134 10.43 -5.11 12.23
N ALA A 135 11.20 -5.30 11.17
CA ALA A 135 12.66 -5.25 11.24
C ALA A 135 13.15 -3.88 11.75
N SER A 136 12.63 -2.79 11.20
CA SER A 136 12.96 -1.43 11.63
C SER A 136 12.47 -1.11 13.05
N LEU A 137 11.32 -1.65 13.47
CA LEU A 137 10.85 -1.53 14.85
C LEU A 137 11.80 -2.24 15.81
N THR A 138 12.23 -3.47 15.50
CA THR A 138 13.17 -4.20 16.35
C THR A 138 14.51 -3.46 16.45
N ALA A 139 15.04 -2.95 15.34
CA ALA A 139 16.21 -2.08 15.31
C ALA A 139 16.04 -0.83 16.19
N SER A 140 14.86 -0.19 16.13
CA SER A 140 14.54 0.97 16.96
C SER A 140 14.43 0.63 18.45
N LEU A 141 13.89 -0.54 18.80
CA LEU A 141 13.80 -1.00 20.19
C LEU A 141 15.19 -1.25 20.78
N PHE A 142 16.10 -1.86 20.03
CA PHE A 142 17.50 -2.00 20.46
C PHE A 142 18.15 -0.64 20.74
N ALA A 143 17.77 0.40 19.98
CA ALA A 143 18.26 1.76 20.21
C ALA A 143 17.70 2.46 21.46
N ILE A 144 16.53 2.01 21.96
CA ILE A 144 15.92 2.53 23.18
C ILE A 144 16.44 1.79 24.42
N THR A 145 16.47 0.45 24.37
CA THR A 145 16.85 -0.36 25.54
C THR A 145 18.32 -0.20 25.87
N GLY A 146 19.18 -0.19 24.84
CA GLY A 146 20.64 -0.25 25.01
C GLY A 146 21.07 -1.59 25.63
N GLU A 147 22.26 -2.08 25.27
CA GLU A 147 22.82 -3.28 25.89
C GLU A 147 24.27 -3.04 26.29
N HIS A 148 24.54 -3.20 27.59
CA HIS A 148 25.85 -2.99 28.17
C HIS A 148 26.86 -4.02 27.64
N HIS A 149 26.40 -5.24 27.32
CA HIS A 149 27.28 -6.30 26.82
C HIS A 149 27.72 -6.09 25.36
N LEU A 150 27.06 -5.19 24.63
CA LEU A 150 27.34 -4.81 23.25
C LEU A 150 27.93 -3.39 23.12
N PHE A 151 28.35 -2.76 24.23
CA PHE A 151 28.78 -1.35 24.29
C PHE A 151 27.74 -0.35 23.71
N TRP A 152 26.46 -0.71 23.74
CA TRP A 152 25.39 0.07 23.16
C TRP A 152 24.81 1.06 24.18
N ILE A 153 25.20 2.33 24.04
CA ILE A 153 24.63 3.44 24.82
C ILE A 153 23.19 3.74 24.37
N LYS A 154 22.31 4.09 25.32
CA LYS A 154 20.92 4.49 25.04
C LYS A 154 20.88 5.72 24.13
N LEU A 155 20.56 5.51 22.85
CA LEU A 155 20.63 6.57 21.83
C LEU A 155 19.48 7.57 21.98
N CYS A 156 18.27 7.09 22.28
CA CYS A 156 17.09 7.94 22.44
C CYS A 156 17.15 8.89 23.66
N ASN A 157 18.02 8.63 24.64
CA ASN A 157 18.21 9.56 25.77
C ASN A 157 19.00 10.82 25.36
N LYS A 158 19.82 10.70 24.31
CA LYS A 158 20.66 11.79 23.79
C LYS A 158 20.01 12.49 22.59
N PHE A 159 19.24 11.76 21.78
CA PHE A 159 18.58 12.25 20.57
C PHE A 159 17.08 11.94 20.57
N SER A 160 16.35 12.52 21.53
CA SER A 160 14.91 12.29 21.70
C SER A 160 14.08 12.68 20.47
N ARG A 161 14.48 13.76 19.78
CA ARG A 161 13.77 14.25 18.57
C ARG A 161 13.85 13.28 17.40
N PHE A 162 15.04 12.71 17.15
CA PHE A 162 15.28 11.68 16.13
C PHE A 162 14.45 10.43 16.41
N CYS A 163 14.49 9.97 17.67
CA CYS A 163 13.73 8.81 18.13
C CYS A 163 12.21 9.01 17.98
N ALA A 164 11.70 10.19 18.32
CA ALA A 164 10.29 10.53 18.13
C ALA A 164 9.89 10.58 16.64
N GLN A 165 10.77 11.09 15.78
CA GLN A 165 10.52 11.18 14.33
C GLN A 165 10.48 9.78 13.68
N ILE A 166 11.42 8.90 14.01
CA ILE A 166 11.42 7.50 13.54
C ILE A 166 10.21 6.75 14.09
N GLY A 167 9.88 6.94 15.37
CA GLY A 167 8.67 6.35 15.97
C GLY A 167 7.40 6.77 15.24
N GLY A 168 7.29 8.05 14.87
CA GLY A 168 6.19 8.57 14.05
C GLY A 168 6.18 7.97 12.64
N ALA A 169 7.34 7.83 12.00
CA ALA A 169 7.46 7.20 10.69
C ALA A 169 7.00 5.73 10.71
N LEU A 170 7.44 4.95 11.70
CA LEU A 170 7.01 3.55 11.86
C LEU A 170 5.50 3.44 12.12
N LEU A 171 4.92 4.38 12.88
CA LEU A 171 3.47 4.41 13.09
C LEU A 171 2.72 4.64 11.76
N CYS A 172 3.21 5.57 10.92
CA CYS A 172 2.68 5.77 9.57
C CYS A 172 2.85 4.52 8.69
N GLY A 173 3.99 3.83 8.79
CA GLY A 173 4.26 2.58 8.06
C GLY A 173 3.32 1.44 8.45
N TYR A 174 3.05 1.23 9.74
CA TYR A 174 2.05 0.26 10.19
C TYR A 174 0.62 0.64 9.78
N ALA A 175 0.27 1.92 9.81
CA ALA A 175 -1.02 2.39 9.29
C ALA A 175 -1.15 2.10 7.79
N ALA A 176 -0.10 2.31 7.00
CA ALA A 176 -0.06 1.96 5.59
C ALA A 176 -0.20 0.44 5.36
N PHE A 177 0.46 -0.38 6.17
CA PHE A 177 0.31 -1.85 6.14
C PHE A 177 -1.14 -2.27 6.33
N ILE A 178 -1.85 -1.70 7.31
CA ILE A 178 -3.28 -2.00 7.56
C ILE A 178 -4.14 -1.61 6.36
N LEU A 179 -3.91 -0.43 5.76
CA LEU A 179 -4.64 -0.02 4.56
C LEU A 179 -4.37 -0.95 3.39
N MET A 180 -3.13 -1.38 3.18
CA MET A 180 -2.79 -2.34 2.13
C MET A 180 -3.40 -3.73 2.38
N ALA A 181 -3.53 -4.15 3.65
CA ALA A 181 -4.23 -5.38 4.01
C ALA A 181 -5.73 -5.29 3.65
N MET A 182 -6.36 -4.15 3.89
CA MET A 182 -7.74 -3.89 3.46
C MET A 182 -7.87 -3.90 1.93
N VAL A 183 -6.91 -3.34 1.19
CA VAL A 183 -6.86 -3.41 -0.28
C VAL A 183 -6.74 -4.86 -0.75
N SER A 184 -5.85 -5.66 -0.15
CA SER A 184 -5.71 -7.09 -0.46
C SER A 184 -7.01 -7.86 -0.24
N PHE A 185 -7.71 -7.58 0.87
CA PHE A 185 -9.01 -8.19 1.15
C PHE A 185 -10.07 -7.82 0.11
N LEU A 186 -10.13 -6.56 -0.32
CA LEU A 186 -11.03 -6.11 -1.39
C LEU A 186 -10.71 -6.78 -2.74
N SER A 187 -9.42 -6.95 -3.04
CA SER A 187 -8.92 -7.63 -4.23
C SER A 187 -9.33 -9.11 -4.22
N ALA A 188 -9.14 -9.81 -3.09
CA ALA A 188 -9.58 -11.19 -2.88
C ALA A 188 -11.11 -11.33 -3.01
N TYR A 189 -11.87 -10.44 -2.37
CA TYR A 189 -13.32 -10.44 -2.44
C TYR A 189 -13.82 -10.26 -3.88
N GLY A 190 -13.20 -9.36 -4.64
CA GLY A 190 -13.49 -9.15 -6.06
C GLY A 190 -13.22 -10.41 -6.89
N LEU A 191 -12.08 -11.06 -6.66
CA LEU A 191 -11.67 -12.29 -7.34
C LEU A 191 -12.64 -13.45 -7.05
N PHE A 192 -12.92 -13.74 -5.78
CA PHE A 192 -13.78 -14.85 -5.38
C PHE A 192 -15.23 -14.64 -5.82
N ARG A 193 -15.73 -13.40 -5.81
CA ARG A 193 -17.07 -13.11 -6.32
C ARG A 193 -17.23 -13.39 -7.82
N HIS A 194 -16.12 -13.35 -8.57
CA HIS A 194 -16.13 -13.67 -10.01
C HIS A 194 -16.11 -15.19 -10.28
N TYR A 195 -15.49 -15.98 -9.39
CA TYR A 195 -15.49 -17.44 -9.46
C TYR A 195 -16.70 -18.10 -8.79
N SER A 196 -17.46 -17.37 -7.96
CA SER A 196 -18.67 -17.88 -7.31
C SER A 196 -19.66 -18.41 -8.36
N PRO A 197 -19.88 -19.74 -8.43
CA PRO A 197 -20.69 -20.32 -9.48
C PRO A 197 -22.16 -19.97 -9.20
N LYS A 198 -22.76 -19.15 -10.06
CA LYS A 198 -24.21 -18.90 -10.03
C LYS A 198 -25.03 -20.19 -10.21
N ARG A 199 -24.42 -21.29 -10.68
CA ARG A 199 -25.07 -22.61 -10.87
C ARG A 199 -25.48 -23.31 -9.58
N PHE A 200 -24.84 -23.06 -8.44
CA PHE A 200 -25.22 -23.75 -7.19
C PHE A 200 -26.56 -23.29 -6.60
N LEU A 201 -27.10 -22.16 -7.06
CA LEU A 201 -28.41 -21.64 -6.64
C LEU A 201 -29.57 -22.03 -7.58
N LEU A 202 -29.29 -22.73 -8.69
CA LEU A 202 -30.32 -23.23 -9.63
C LEU A 202 -30.62 -24.73 -9.45
N LEU A 203 -29.97 -25.39 -8.50
CA LEU A 203 -30.13 -26.82 -8.20
C LEU A 203 -30.80 -27.09 -6.85
N LYS A 204 -31.48 -26.09 -6.27
CA LYS A 204 -32.30 -26.25 -5.06
C LYS A 204 -33.63 -25.55 -5.28
#